data_AF-A2F648-F1
#
_entry.id   AF-A2F648-F1
#
_cell.length_a   1.000
_cell.length_b   1.000
_cell.length_c   1.000
_cell.angle_alpha   90.00
_cell.angle_beta   90.00
_cell.angle_gamma   90.00
#
_symmetry.space_group_name_H-M   'P 1'
#
loop_
_entity.id
_entity.type
_entity.pdbx_description
1 polymer ?
#
loop_
_entity_poly.entity_id
_entity_poly.type
_entity_poly.pdbx_seq_one_letter_code
_entity_poly.pdbx_strand_id
1 'polypeptide(L)'
;MKHRVSADDCYQIAHNIDDHIFGHKMCQEFCLDDLKKILGMVQLDIKQAITLFSDGKQIFRTHQAFRIFQHTKVNFGEDYKTILEFIKVLHKSLKSPILKSIYKTFKDLSNDSISKSSEINNLKSQIDELQKQNEMYKQHIEELKKIIENIDPKLIPADPEISEPSKPQKISKFVEQLKNYKPTPEDFKQIYSILDQSVKEDDNDAIKYAIDNGFDKVALKGSNLLLTAASENNFELAKAIAENGADIFAKSESGATVLHYFARDGNLPALKYFCNIKGIDLNSRNKTDNTPLHFAAWNNKLEAVEYLASFPEVDINAKNKEGKSPFKYTRSEEIKLFLRSKGCID
;
A
#
# COMPACT_ATOMS: atom_id res chain seq x y z
N MET A 1 -32.27 -30.63 42.65
CA MET A 1 -32.99 -29.70 41.75
C MET A 1 -32.24 -28.38 41.75
N LYS A 2 -31.83 -27.85 40.59
CA LYS A 2 -31.26 -26.49 40.54
C LYS A 2 -32.44 -25.51 40.66
N HIS A 3 -32.47 -24.71 41.73
CA HIS A 3 -33.53 -23.73 41.97
C HIS A 3 -33.53 -22.68 40.85
N ARG A 4 -34.72 -22.22 40.44
CA ARG A 4 -34.85 -21.07 39.54
C ARG A 4 -34.41 -19.82 40.27
N VAL A 5 -33.48 -19.09 39.67
CA VAL A 5 -32.94 -17.84 40.20
C VAL A 5 -33.94 -16.70 39.97
N SER A 6 -34.13 -15.83 40.97
CA SER A 6 -35.01 -14.66 40.83
C SER A 6 -34.40 -13.63 39.85
N ALA A 7 -35.20 -12.67 39.39
CA ALA A 7 -34.69 -11.64 38.47
C ALA A 7 -33.60 -10.77 39.12
N ASP A 8 -33.77 -10.38 40.39
CA ASP A 8 -32.82 -9.57 41.14
C ASP A 8 -31.51 -10.33 41.39
N ASP A 9 -31.60 -11.63 41.66
CA ASP A 9 -30.42 -12.49 41.82
C ASP A 9 -29.64 -12.64 40.50
N CYS A 10 -30.31 -12.68 39.34
CA CYS A 10 -29.64 -12.74 38.04
C CYS A 10 -28.78 -11.49 37.78
N TYR A 11 -29.25 -10.31 38.19
CA TYR A 11 -28.48 -9.07 38.09
C TYR A 11 -27.24 -9.08 38.98
N GLN A 12 -27.36 -9.56 40.22
CA GLN A 12 -26.22 -9.66 41.14
C GLN A 12 -25.17 -10.65 40.65
N ILE A 13 -25.59 -11.77 40.08
CA ILE A 13 -24.68 -12.76 39.49
C ILE A 13 -24.02 -12.19 38.22
N ALA A 14 -24.77 -11.47 37.39
CA ALA A 14 -24.24 -10.82 36.20
C ALA A 14 -23.21 -9.72 36.54
N HIS A 15 -23.39 -9.01 37.65
CA HIS A 15 -22.42 -8.01 38.11
C HIS A 15 -21.11 -8.63 38.62
N ASN A 16 -21.19 -9.81 39.25
CA ASN A 16 -20.05 -10.56 39.76
C ASN A 16 -19.70 -11.76 38.86
N ILE A 17 -19.81 -11.57 37.54
CA ILE A 17 -19.69 -12.67 36.57
C ILE A 17 -18.30 -13.32 36.60
N ASP A 18 -17.26 -12.54 36.90
CA ASP A 18 -15.87 -12.98 36.99
C ASP A 18 -15.68 -14.09 38.02
N ASP A 19 -16.15 -13.85 39.25
CA ASP A 19 -16.02 -14.80 40.36
C ASP A 19 -16.71 -16.13 40.05
N HIS A 20 -17.83 -16.08 39.32
CA HIS A 20 -18.59 -17.27 38.97
C HIS A 20 -17.96 -18.03 37.79
N ILE A 21 -17.41 -17.33 36.79
CA ILE A 21 -16.76 -17.95 35.64
C ILE A 21 -15.40 -18.52 36.04
N PHE A 22 -14.52 -17.72 36.64
CA PHE A 22 -13.17 -18.18 37.03
C PHE A 22 -13.19 -19.09 38.26
N GLY A 23 -14.26 -19.02 39.07
CA GLY A 23 -14.52 -20.01 40.12
C GLY A 23 -15.10 -21.34 39.61
N HIS A 24 -15.32 -21.49 38.30
CA HIS A 24 -15.92 -22.69 37.67
C HIS A 24 -17.33 -23.04 38.16
N LYS A 25 -18.07 -22.06 38.70
CA LYS A 25 -19.37 -22.25 39.35
C LYS A 25 -20.54 -22.12 38.38
N MET A 26 -20.40 -21.35 37.30
CA MET A 26 -21.49 -21.02 36.38
C MET A 26 -22.27 -22.26 35.90
N CYS A 27 -21.58 -23.21 35.27
CA CYS A 27 -22.20 -24.41 34.71
C CYS A 27 -22.63 -25.41 35.79
N GLN A 28 -22.02 -25.35 36.98
CA GLN A 28 -22.27 -26.26 38.09
C GLN A 28 -23.52 -25.87 38.89
N GLU A 29 -23.71 -24.57 39.17
CA GLU A 29 -24.73 -24.08 40.08
C GLU A 29 -26.05 -23.72 39.36
N PHE A 30 -25.98 -23.18 38.14
CA PHE A 30 -27.15 -22.64 37.46
C PHE A 30 -27.77 -23.62 36.44
N CYS A 31 -29.09 -23.52 36.26
CA CYS A 31 -29.79 -24.29 35.23
C CYS A 31 -29.68 -23.60 33.85
N LEU A 32 -30.09 -24.29 32.78
CA LEU A 32 -29.98 -23.77 31.43
C LEU A 32 -30.72 -22.44 31.21
N ASP A 33 -31.88 -22.27 31.83
CA ASP A 33 -32.68 -21.06 31.63
C ASP A 33 -32.12 -19.87 32.43
N ASP A 34 -31.54 -20.13 33.60
CA ASP A 34 -30.87 -19.10 34.40
C ASP A 34 -29.57 -18.65 33.73
N LEU A 35 -28.78 -19.60 33.20
CA LEU A 35 -27.58 -19.29 32.43
C LEU A 35 -27.86 -18.38 31.23
N LYS A 36 -28.96 -18.62 30.49
CA LYS A 36 -29.34 -17.75 29.36
C LYS A 36 -29.67 -16.33 29.81
N LYS A 37 -30.39 -16.19 30.92
CA LYS A 37 -30.77 -14.88 31.46
C LYS A 37 -29.53 -14.11 31.89
N ILE A 38 -28.69 -14.73 32.71
CA ILE A 38 -27.47 -14.14 33.24
C ILE A 38 -26.52 -13.74 32.09
N LEU A 39 -26.23 -14.68 31.18
CA LEU A 39 -25.30 -14.42 30.06
C LEU A 39 -25.87 -13.44 29.03
N GLY A 40 -27.19 -13.29 28.94
CA GLY A 40 -27.82 -12.28 28.08
C GLY A 40 -27.64 -10.84 28.59
N MET A 41 -27.34 -10.66 29.88
CA MET A 41 -27.13 -9.37 30.53
C MET A 41 -25.67 -8.89 30.48
N VAL A 42 -24.73 -9.76 30.09
CA VAL A 42 -23.29 -9.50 30.19
C VAL A 42 -22.62 -9.63 28.81
N GLN A 43 -21.59 -8.82 28.57
CA GLN A 43 -20.64 -9.04 27.49
C GLN A 43 -19.35 -9.61 28.08
N LEU A 44 -19.04 -10.87 27.74
CA LEU A 44 -17.85 -11.53 28.23
C LEU A 44 -16.62 -11.09 27.44
N ASP A 45 -15.49 -10.97 28.10
CA ASP A 45 -14.20 -11.03 27.42
C ASP A 45 -13.90 -12.45 26.92
N ILE A 46 -12.87 -12.55 26.09
CA ILE A 46 -12.52 -13.81 25.46
C ILE A 46 -12.00 -14.87 26.43
N LYS A 47 -11.35 -14.49 27.53
CA LYS A 47 -10.83 -15.42 28.55
C LYS A 47 -11.98 -16.00 29.37
N GLN A 48 -12.91 -15.15 29.79
CA GLN A 48 -14.15 -15.55 30.45
C GLN A 48 -14.93 -16.53 29.56
N ALA A 49 -15.05 -16.22 28.26
CA ALA A 49 -15.71 -17.10 27.30
C ALA A 49 -14.98 -18.45 27.13
N ILE A 50 -13.66 -18.46 27.04
CA ILE A 50 -12.87 -19.71 26.99
C ILE A 50 -13.15 -20.59 28.22
N THR A 51 -13.12 -20.02 29.42
CA THR A 51 -13.38 -20.72 30.68
C THR A 51 -14.80 -21.28 30.71
N LEU A 52 -15.81 -20.44 30.48
CA LEU A 52 -17.21 -20.83 30.48
C LEU A 52 -17.50 -21.98 29.50
N PHE A 53 -16.92 -21.93 28.30
CA PHE A 53 -17.16 -22.92 27.26
C PHE A 53 -16.46 -24.23 27.55
N SER A 54 -15.28 -24.17 28.17
CA SER A 54 -14.54 -25.35 28.63
C SER A 54 -15.31 -26.08 29.74
N ASP A 55 -15.84 -25.36 30.71
CA ASP A 55 -16.65 -25.92 31.80
C ASP A 55 -17.98 -26.45 31.27
N GLY A 56 -18.64 -25.67 30.40
CA GLY A 56 -19.91 -26.04 29.79
C GLY A 56 -19.82 -27.34 29.00
N LYS A 57 -18.68 -27.60 28.34
CA LYS A 57 -18.42 -28.86 27.63
C LYS A 57 -18.39 -30.08 28.56
N GLN A 58 -17.91 -29.94 29.79
CA GLN A 58 -17.82 -31.04 30.75
C GLN A 58 -19.19 -31.42 31.32
N ILE A 59 -20.10 -30.45 31.41
CA ILE A 59 -21.38 -30.59 32.12
C ILE A 59 -22.56 -30.77 31.16
N PHE A 60 -22.58 -30.06 30.03
CA PHE A 60 -23.72 -30.01 29.12
C PHE A 60 -23.55 -30.88 27.88
N ARG A 61 -24.66 -31.45 27.41
CA ARG A 61 -24.71 -32.08 26.09
C ARG A 61 -24.53 -31.02 25.01
N THR A 62 -24.04 -31.41 23.83
CA THR A 62 -23.74 -30.50 22.71
C THR A 62 -24.89 -29.54 22.36
N HIS A 63 -26.14 -30.02 22.33
CA HIS A 63 -27.31 -29.16 22.03
C HIS A 63 -27.66 -28.17 23.16
N GLN A 64 -27.35 -28.52 24.42
CA GLN A 64 -27.54 -27.65 25.57
C GLN A 64 -26.45 -26.58 25.61
N ALA A 65 -25.20 -26.98 25.37
CA ALA A 65 -24.06 -26.07 25.21
C ALA A 65 -24.32 -25.07 24.08
N PHE A 66 -24.78 -25.53 22.91
CA PHE A 66 -25.19 -24.66 21.81
C PHE A 66 -26.25 -23.63 22.24
N ARG A 67 -27.28 -24.08 22.97
CA ARG A 67 -28.35 -23.21 23.48
C ARG A 67 -27.89 -22.20 24.53
N ILE A 68 -26.84 -22.48 25.31
CA ILE A 68 -26.26 -21.50 26.23
C ILE A 68 -25.46 -20.48 25.41
N PHE A 69 -24.57 -21.00 24.56
CA PHE A 69 -23.56 -20.20 23.88
C PHE A 69 -24.13 -19.27 22.81
N GLN A 70 -25.29 -19.59 22.21
CA GLN A 70 -26.01 -18.69 21.31
C GLN A 70 -26.49 -17.39 21.99
N HIS A 71 -26.64 -17.38 23.32
CA HIS A 71 -27.05 -16.20 24.08
C HIS A 71 -25.86 -15.46 24.71
N THR A 72 -24.64 -15.97 24.55
CA THR A 72 -23.43 -15.35 25.08
C THR A 72 -22.89 -14.32 24.12
N LYS A 73 -22.71 -13.08 24.58
CA LYS A 73 -22.01 -12.03 23.83
C LYS A 73 -20.54 -12.04 24.24
N VAL A 74 -19.63 -12.11 23.27
CA VAL A 74 -18.18 -12.13 23.52
C VAL A 74 -17.51 -10.94 22.83
N ASN A 75 -16.71 -10.19 23.57
CA ASN A 75 -15.78 -9.21 23.04
C ASN A 75 -14.44 -9.92 22.73
N PHE A 76 -14.08 -9.97 21.44
CA PHE A 76 -12.93 -10.74 20.97
C PHE A 76 -11.58 -10.02 21.14
N GLY A 77 -11.57 -8.69 21.27
CA GLY A 77 -10.34 -7.91 21.28
C GLY A 77 -9.46 -8.13 20.03
N GLU A 78 -8.16 -7.90 20.16
CA GLU A 78 -7.19 -7.96 19.05
C GLU A 78 -6.16 -9.10 19.18
N ASP A 79 -6.20 -9.87 20.28
CA ASP A 79 -5.24 -10.96 20.50
C ASP A 79 -5.62 -12.22 19.70
N TYR A 80 -5.06 -12.32 18.51
CA TYR A 80 -5.26 -13.45 17.59
C TYR A 80 -4.96 -14.82 18.22
N LYS A 81 -4.00 -14.91 19.13
CA LYS A 81 -3.64 -16.19 19.77
C LYS A 81 -4.76 -16.64 20.70
N THR A 82 -5.30 -15.71 21.48
CA THR A 82 -6.44 -15.97 22.37
C THR A 82 -7.73 -16.21 21.57
N ILE A 83 -7.92 -15.51 20.43
CA ILE A 83 -9.03 -15.79 19.50
C ILE A 83 -8.94 -17.20 18.90
N LEU A 84 -7.76 -17.61 18.47
CA LEU A 84 -7.55 -18.96 17.94
C LEU A 84 -7.85 -20.03 19.01
N GLU A 85 -7.44 -19.79 20.26
CA GLU A 85 -7.75 -20.67 21.39
C GLU A 85 -9.26 -20.74 21.66
N PHE A 86 -9.96 -19.60 21.63
CA PHE A 86 -11.41 -19.59 21.77
C PHE A 86 -12.10 -20.41 20.68
N ILE A 87 -11.77 -20.19 19.41
CA ILE A 87 -12.38 -20.95 18.29
C ILE A 87 -12.09 -22.45 18.47
N LYS A 88 -10.88 -22.81 18.91
CA LYS A 88 -10.48 -24.20 19.25
C LYS A 88 -11.40 -24.83 20.29
N VAL A 89 -11.64 -24.13 21.41
CA VAL A 89 -12.53 -24.59 22.49
C VAL A 89 -13.98 -24.67 21.99
N LEU A 90 -14.43 -23.66 21.26
CA LEU A 90 -15.78 -23.56 20.71
C LEU A 90 -16.12 -24.74 19.80
N HIS A 91 -15.29 -25.00 18.78
CA HIS A 91 -15.57 -26.08 17.83
C HIS A 91 -15.47 -27.47 18.48
N LYS A 92 -14.60 -27.65 19.50
CA LYS A 92 -14.51 -28.90 20.27
C LYS A 92 -15.73 -29.12 21.17
N SER A 93 -16.33 -28.05 21.68
CA SER A 93 -17.49 -28.12 22.56
C SER A 93 -18.78 -28.37 21.76
N LEU A 94 -18.89 -27.74 20.60
CA LEU A 94 -20.08 -27.81 19.74
C LEU A 94 -20.03 -28.93 18.68
N LYS A 95 -18.88 -29.57 18.48
CA LYS A 95 -18.66 -30.64 17.46
C LYS A 95 -19.14 -30.25 16.06
N SER A 96 -19.10 -28.96 15.72
CA SER A 96 -19.58 -28.44 14.44
C SER A 96 -18.50 -28.56 13.34
N PRO A 97 -18.79 -29.17 12.17
CA PRO A 97 -17.89 -29.19 11.03
C PRO A 97 -17.53 -27.80 10.51
N ILE A 98 -18.49 -26.86 10.55
CA ILE A 98 -18.29 -25.47 10.11
C ILE A 98 -17.28 -24.78 11.02
N LEU A 99 -17.44 -24.90 12.34
CA LEU A 99 -16.51 -24.31 13.30
C LEU A 99 -15.12 -24.95 13.23
N LYS A 100 -15.04 -26.25 12.89
CA LYS A 100 -13.75 -26.92 12.62
C LYS A 100 -13.08 -26.34 11.37
N SER A 101 -13.85 -26.05 10.33
CA SER A 101 -13.35 -25.38 9.11
C SER A 101 -12.84 -23.98 9.43
N ILE A 102 -13.62 -23.18 10.16
CA ILE A 102 -13.26 -21.82 10.60
C ILE A 102 -11.96 -21.86 11.42
N TYR A 103 -11.84 -22.79 12.38
CA TYR A 103 -10.61 -22.97 13.15
C TYR A 103 -9.39 -23.23 12.28
N LYS A 104 -9.51 -24.11 11.28
CA LYS A 104 -8.41 -24.44 10.37
C LYS A 104 -7.99 -23.20 9.56
N THR A 105 -8.95 -22.53 8.92
CA THR A 105 -8.68 -21.33 8.13
C THR A 105 -8.06 -20.22 8.97
N PHE A 106 -8.59 -19.97 10.18
CA PHE A 106 -8.04 -18.95 11.08
C PHE A 106 -6.63 -19.30 11.55
N LYS A 107 -6.35 -20.59 11.82
CA LYS A 107 -5.00 -21.06 12.15
C LYS A 107 -4.02 -20.82 11.00
N ASP A 108 -4.42 -21.13 9.77
CA ASP A 108 -3.57 -20.96 8.58
C ASP A 108 -3.28 -19.46 8.36
N LEU A 109 -4.31 -18.60 8.43
CA LEU A 109 -4.15 -17.14 8.36
C LEU A 109 -3.25 -16.57 9.48
N SER A 110 -3.39 -17.08 10.70
CA SER A 110 -2.57 -16.66 11.83
C SER A 110 -1.10 -17.04 11.63
N ASN A 111 -0.81 -18.21 11.07
CA ASN A 111 0.57 -18.62 10.77
C ASN A 111 1.18 -17.76 9.66
N ASP A 112 0.43 -17.47 8.60
CA ASP A 112 0.88 -16.59 7.51
C ASP A 112 1.18 -15.17 8.02
N SER A 113 0.35 -14.65 8.92
CA SER A 113 0.57 -13.34 9.56
C SER A 113 1.85 -13.32 10.41
N ILE A 114 2.11 -14.38 11.19
CA ILE A 114 3.34 -14.52 11.98
C ILE A 114 4.57 -14.57 11.06
N SER A 115 4.51 -15.35 9.97
CA SER A 115 5.58 -15.45 8.98
C SER A 115 5.92 -14.08 8.38
N LYS A 116 4.91 -13.36 7.89
CA LYS A 116 5.08 -12.00 7.35
C LYS A 116 5.63 -11.01 8.39
N SER A 117 5.18 -11.10 9.64
CA SER A 117 5.68 -10.24 10.72
C SER A 117 7.17 -10.48 11.00
N SER A 118 7.63 -11.73 10.92
CA SER A 118 9.05 -12.07 11.07
C SER A 118 9.91 -11.52 9.92
N GLU A 119 9.40 -11.58 8.69
CA GLU A 119 10.07 -11.01 7.51
C GLU A 119 10.18 -9.49 7.60
N ILE A 120 9.10 -8.81 8.01
CA ILE A 120 9.10 -7.36 8.27
C ILE A 120 10.17 -6.98 9.31
N ASN A 121 10.27 -7.74 10.41
CA ASN A 121 11.26 -7.45 11.44
C ASN A 121 12.69 -7.66 10.93
N ASN A 122 12.93 -8.68 10.12
CA ASN A 122 14.24 -8.89 9.49
C ASN A 122 14.62 -7.73 8.57
N LEU A 123 13.69 -7.29 7.70
CA LEU A 123 13.92 -6.15 6.81
C LEU A 123 14.18 -4.85 7.58
N LYS A 124 13.47 -4.62 8.70
CA LYS A 124 13.74 -3.46 9.57
C LYS A 124 15.17 -3.48 10.12
N SER A 125 15.64 -4.63 10.61
CA SER A 125 17.03 -4.76 11.08
C SER A 125 18.05 -4.45 9.99
N GLN A 126 17.82 -4.90 8.75
CA GLN A 126 18.69 -4.59 7.62
C GLN A 126 18.71 -3.10 7.28
N ILE A 127 17.54 -2.45 7.33
CA ILE A 127 17.44 -1.00 7.14
C ILE A 127 18.23 -0.25 8.21
N ASP A 128 18.13 -0.66 9.47
CA ASP A 128 18.87 -0.04 10.59
C ASP A 128 20.39 -0.19 10.42
N GLU A 129 20.88 -1.34 9.94
CA GLU A 129 22.29 -1.55 9.62
C GLU A 129 22.79 -0.65 8.49
N LEU A 130 22.04 -0.56 7.39
CA LEU A 130 22.36 0.31 6.27
C LEU A 130 22.34 1.80 6.67
N GLN A 131 21.43 2.20 7.54
CA GLN A 131 21.38 3.57 8.07
C GLN A 131 22.64 3.90 8.88
N LYS A 132 23.09 3.01 9.78
CA LYS A 132 24.34 3.19 10.53
C LYS A 132 25.55 3.29 9.60
N GLN A 133 25.60 2.45 8.58
CA GLN A 133 26.68 2.48 7.59
C GLN A 133 26.70 3.81 6.82
N ASN A 134 25.53 4.32 6.43
CA ASN A 134 25.41 5.62 5.79
C ASN A 134 25.84 6.79 6.69
N GLU A 135 25.54 6.74 7.99
CA GLU A 135 26.03 7.74 8.94
C GLU A 135 27.55 7.72 9.06
N MET A 136 28.16 6.53 9.13
CA MET A 136 29.62 6.38 9.14
C MET A 136 30.25 6.97 7.87
N TYR A 137 29.68 6.71 6.68
CA TYR A 137 30.19 7.30 5.44
C TYR A 137 30.06 8.82 5.43
N LYS A 138 28.96 9.39 5.94
CA LYS A 138 28.80 10.84 6.08
C LYS A 138 29.86 11.45 6.98
N GLN A 139 30.17 10.81 8.12
CA GLN A 139 31.23 11.25 9.02
C GLN A 139 32.60 11.23 8.33
N HIS A 140 32.92 10.16 7.61
CA HIS A 140 34.19 10.06 6.88
C HIS A 140 34.33 11.12 5.78
N ILE A 141 33.25 11.41 5.05
CA ILE A 141 33.23 12.51 4.07
C ILE A 141 33.54 13.85 4.75
N GLU A 142 32.97 14.10 5.94
CA GLU A 142 33.19 15.35 6.67
C GLU A 142 34.62 15.47 7.22
N GLU A 143 35.22 14.36 7.66
CA GLU A 143 36.64 14.32 8.02
C GLU A 143 37.54 14.62 6.81
N LEU A 144 37.25 14.03 5.65
CA LEU A 144 38.01 14.29 4.42
C LEU A 144 37.92 15.76 4.00
N LYS A 145 36.75 16.40 4.11
CA LYS A 145 36.60 17.85 3.85
C LYS A 145 37.49 18.69 4.75
N LYS A 146 37.51 18.40 6.06
CA LYS A 146 38.38 19.10 7.02
C LYS A 146 39.86 18.93 6.70
N ILE A 147 40.27 17.74 6.23
CA ILE A 147 41.65 17.52 5.79
C ILE A 147 41.96 18.42 4.59
N ILE A 148 41.07 18.46 3.58
CA ILE A 148 41.23 19.29 2.39
C ILE A 148 41.36 20.78 2.75
N GLU A 149 40.54 21.28 3.68
CA GLU A 149 40.61 22.67 4.15
C GLU A 149 41.94 23.06 4.82
N ASN A 150 42.70 22.08 5.34
CA ASN A 150 43.98 22.30 6.04
C ASN A 150 45.21 22.04 5.16
N ILE A 151 45.05 21.73 3.87
CA ILE A 151 46.16 21.57 2.94
C ILE A 151 46.67 22.96 2.52
N ASP A 152 47.98 23.21 2.71
CA ASP A 152 48.62 24.45 2.25
C ASP A 152 48.49 24.56 0.72
N PRO A 153 47.86 25.62 0.19
CA PRO A 153 47.73 25.85 -1.25
C PRO A 153 49.06 25.86 -2.01
N LYS A 154 50.19 26.09 -1.33
CA LYS A 154 51.54 26.10 -1.92
C LYS A 154 52.19 24.72 -2.03
N LEU A 155 51.67 23.73 -1.30
CA LEU A 155 52.04 22.31 -1.45
C LEU A 155 51.23 21.63 -2.57
N ILE A 156 50.21 22.31 -3.09
CA ILE A 156 49.53 21.93 -4.34
C ILE A 156 50.52 22.21 -5.48
N PRO A 157 51.02 21.19 -6.19
CA PRO A 157 51.94 21.40 -7.31
C PRO A 157 51.29 22.35 -8.33
N ALA A 158 52.05 23.32 -8.84
CA ALA A 158 51.62 24.13 -9.98
C ALA A 158 51.30 23.18 -11.15
N ASP A 159 50.05 23.22 -11.60
CA ASP A 159 49.44 22.42 -12.68
C ASP A 159 50.47 22.00 -13.75
N PRO A 160 50.96 20.75 -13.77
CA PRO A 160 51.00 20.06 -15.04
C PRO A 160 49.53 19.82 -15.41
N GLU A 161 49.07 20.22 -16.59
CA GLU A 161 47.71 19.96 -17.09
C GLU A 161 47.16 18.59 -16.61
N ILE A 162 46.43 18.61 -15.49
CA ILE A 162 45.78 17.43 -14.92
C ILE A 162 44.32 17.85 -14.80
N SER A 163 43.58 17.46 -15.84
CA SER A 163 42.15 17.20 -15.78
C SER A 163 41.77 16.66 -14.40
N GLU A 164 40.70 17.19 -13.80
CA GLU A 164 40.09 16.70 -12.55
C GLU A 164 40.25 15.18 -12.40
N PRO A 165 40.48 14.64 -11.18
CA PRO A 165 40.48 13.21 -10.96
C PRO A 165 39.07 12.68 -11.27
N SER A 166 38.89 12.32 -12.53
CA SER A 166 37.76 11.57 -13.01
C SER A 166 37.76 10.27 -12.22
N LYS A 167 36.70 10.08 -11.40
CA LYS A 167 36.17 8.72 -11.19
C LYS A 167 36.35 7.98 -12.50
N PRO A 168 36.89 6.74 -12.55
CA PRO A 168 37.13 6.06 -13.82
C PRO A 168 35.89 6.23 -14.68
N GLN A 169 35.98 7.16 -15.65
CA GLN A 169 34.84 7.55 -16.46
C GLN A 169 34.73 6.36 -17.38
N LYS A 170 33.86 5.43 -16.99
CA LYS A 170 33.26 4.55 -17.95
C LYS A 170 32.50 5.51 -18.86
N ILE A 171 33.17 5.98 -19.91
CA ILE A 171 32.61 6.92 -20.88
C ILE A 171 31.29 6.28 -21.29
N SER A 172 30.18 6.89 -20.90
CA SER A 172 28.87 6.36 -21.20
C SER A 172 28.78 6.22 -22.72
N LYS A 173 28.73 4.98 -23.20
CA LYS A 173 28.61 4.69 -24.63
C LYS A 173 27.37 5.36 -25.21
N PHE A 174 26.33 5.56 -24.39
CA PHE A 174 25.09 6.22 -24.77
C PHE A 174 25.27 7.73 -24.86
N VAL A 175 26.03 8.36 -23.97
CA VAL A 175 26.41 9.79 -24.10
C VAL A 175 27.15 10.03 -25.42
N GLU A 176 28.11 9.18 -25.79
CA GLU A 176 28.80 9.30 -27.08
C GLU A 176 27.86 9.10 -28.28
N GLN A 177 26.88 8.21 -28.18
CA GLN A 177 25.84 8.07 -29.20
C GLN A 177 24.99 9.34 -29.30
N LEU A 178 24.54 9.88 -28.17
CA LEU A 178 23.68 11.06 -28.08
C LEU A 178 24.34 12.33 -28.66
N LYS A 179 25.67 12.47 -28.60
CA LYS A 179 26.42 13.57 -29.23
C LYS A 179 26.22 13.67 -30.75
N ASN A 180 25.83 12.57 -31.40
CA ASN A 180 25.59 12.55 -32.85
C ASN A 180 24.19 13.05 -33.24
N TYR A 181 23.32 13.34 -32.26
CA TYR A 181 21.94 13.75 -32.47
C TYR A 181 21.71 15.17 -31.97
N LYS A 182 20.70 15.83 -32.54
CA LYS A 182 20.28 17.18 -32.18
C LYS A 182 18.91 17.16 -31.50
N PRO A 183 18.56 18.17 -30.69
CA PRO A 183 17.22 18.32 -30.12
C PRO A 183 16.21 18.70 -31.21
N THR A 184 15.91 17.80 -32.15
CA THR A 184 14.92 18.02 -33.21
C THR A 184 13.94 16.86 -33.33
N PRO A 185 12.72 17.09 -33.87
CA PRO A 185 11.74 16.03 -34.06
C PRO A 185 12.22 14.87 -34.94
N GLU A 186 13.14 15.12 -35.88
CA GLU A 186 13.72 14.10 -36.77
C GLU A 186 14.54 13.06 -36.00
N ASP A 187 15.32 13.51 -35.00
CA ASP A 187 16.20 12.65 -34.21
C ASP A 187 15.50 12.05 -32.98
N PHE A 188 14.27 12.50 -32.68
CA PHE A 188 13.54 12.19 -31.45
C PHE A 188 13.43 10.68 -31.18
N LYS A 189 13.10 9.87 -32.19
CA LYS A 189 12.90 8.42 -32.01
C LYS A 189 14.20 7.71 -31.64
N GLN A 190 15.32 8.12 -32.24
CA GLN A 190 16.64 7.57 -32.00
C GLN A 190 17.12 7.96 -30.62
N ILE A 191 16.96 9.23 -30.24
CA ILE A 191 17.25 9.72 -28.88
C ILE A 191 16.45 8.92 -27.86
N TYR A 192 15.12 8.80 -28.04
CA TYR A 192 14.27 8.03 -27.14
C TYR A 192 14.73 6.57 -27.01
N SER A 193 15.04 5.92 -28.12
CA SER A 193 15.57 4.54 -28.13
C SER A 193 16.89 4.40 -27.39
N ILE A 194 17.79 5.38 -27.50
CA ILE A 194 19.07 5.40 -26.78
C ILE A 194 18.82 5.55 -25.27
N LEU A 195 17.92 6.45 -24.89
CA LEU A 195 17.60 6.70 -23.48
C LEU A 195 16.91 5.50 -22.83
N ASP A 196 15.97 4.85 -23.51
CA ASP A 196 15.34 3.61 -23.03
C ASP A 196 16.38 2.50 -22.81
N GLN A 197 17.31 2.32 -23.75
CA GLN A 197 18.38 1.33 -23.60
C GLN A 197 19.35 1.71 -22.47
N SER A 198 19.65 3.00 -22.27
CA SER A 198 20.52 3.45 -21.19
C SER A 198 19.96 3.13 -19.80
N VAL A 199 18.65 3.28 -19.60
CA VAL A 199 17.99 2.94 -18.33
C VAL A 199 18.03 1.43 -18.07
N LYS A 200 17.85 0.59 -19.10
CA LYS A 200 17.96 -0.87 -18.97
C LYS A 200 19.37 -1.34 -18.57
N GLU A 201 20.38 -0.54 -18.87
CA GLU A 201 21.77 -0.79 -18.52
C GLU A 201 22.25 0.00 -17.29
N ASP A 202 21.32 0.66 -16.58
CA ASP A 202 21.58 1.48 -15.38
C ASP A 202 22.57 2.64 -15.63
N ASP A 203 22.53 3.22 -16.83
CA ASP A 203 23.35 4.36 -17.23
C ASP A 203 22.55 5.67 -17.15
N ASN A 204 22.59 6.29 -15.96
CA ASN A 204 21.90 7.55 -15.69
C ASN A 204 22.61 8.78 -16.31
N ASP A 205 23.88 8.66 -16.72
CA ASP A 205 24.64 9.78 -17.29
C ASP A 205 24.05 10.21 -18.64
N ALA A 206 23.53 9.26 -19.42
CA ALA A 206 22.85 9.51 -20.69
C ALA A 206 21.56 10.33 -20.52
N ILE A 207 20.76 10.02 -19.48
CA ILE A 207 19.55 10.78 -19.16
C ILE A 207 19.92 12.20 -18.78
N LYS A 208 20.88 12.37 -17.86
CA LYS A 208 21.33 13.69 -17.43
C LYS A 208 21.83 14.53 -18.62
N TYR A 209 22.69 13.95 -19.46
CA TYR A 209 23.17 14.60 -20.68
C TYR A 209 22.02 15.05 -21.59
N ALA A 210 21.00 14.20 -21.77
CA ALA A 210 19.85 14.53 -22.60
C ALA A 210 19.05 15.73 -22.07
N ILE A 211 18.81 15.80 -20.75
CA ILE A 211 18.10 16.92 -20.13
C ILE A 211 18.95 18.21 -20.20
N ASP A 212 20.24 18.12 -19.87
CA ASP A 212 21.16 19.27 -19.90
C ASP A 212 21.28 19.87 -21.31
N ASN A 213 21.12 19.05 -22.36
CA ASN A 213 21.14 19.48 -23.77
C ASN A 213 19.75 19.72 -24.37
N GLY A 214 18.68 19.70 -23.55
CA GLY A 214 17.33 20.08 -23.95
C GLY A 214 16.61 19.10 -24.87
N PHE A 215 17.00 17.83 -24.91
CA PHE A 215 16.27 16.80 -25.66
C PHE A 215 14.84 16.58 -25.12
N ASP A 216 14.60 16.85 -23.85
CA ASP A 216 13.29 16.77 -23.19
C ASP A 216 12.30 17.86 -23.62
N LYS A 217 12.80 18.95 -24.20
CA LYS A 217 11.99 20.08 -24.70
C LYS A 217 11.44 19.82 -26.10
N VAL A 218 11.98 18.83 -26.81
CA VAL A 218 11.51 18.44 -28.13
C VAL A 218 10.24 17.63 -27.98
N ALA A 219 9.23 17.95 -28.79
CA ALA A 219 7.99 17.19 -28.85
C ALA A 219 7.77 16.60 -30.24
N LEU A 220 7.39 15.33 -30.30
CA LEU A 220 6.96 14.64 -31.52
C LEU A 220 5.44 14.47 -31.46
N LYS A 221 4.71 15.11 -32.39
CA LYS A 221 3.22 15.14 -32.38
C LYS A 221 2.64 15.59 -31.03
N GLY A 222 3.28 16.60 -30.44
CA GLY A 222 2.89 17.18 -29.17
C GLY A 222 3.31 16.41 -27.92
N SER A 223 3.97 15.25 -28.04
CA SER A 223 4.48 14.49 -26.90
C SER A 223 5.99 14.63 -26.79
N ASN A 224 6.49 15.11 -25.65
CA ASN A 224 7.92 15.12 -25.34
C ASN A 224 8.42 13.75 -24.87
N LEU A 225 9.70 13.64 -24.50
CA LEU A 225 10.29 12.37 -24.03
C LEU A 225 9.50 11.77 -22.86
N LEU A 226 9.15 12.58 -21.85
CA LEU A 226 8.41 12.14 -20.68
C LEU A 226 7.01 11.61 -21.02
N LEU A 227 6.25 12.36 -21.84
CA LEU A 227 4.91 11.95 -22.25
C LEU A 227 4.95 10.74 -23.18
N THR A 228 5.99 10.60 -24.01
CA THR A 228 6.20 9.42 -24.85
C THR A 228 6.46 8.20 -23.99
N ALA A 229 7.36 8.30 -23.00
CA ALA A 229 7.63 7.23 -22.03
C ALA A 229 6.36 6.80 -21.28
N ALA A 230 5.58 7.77 -20.79
CA ALA A 230 4.30 7.47 -20.15
C ALA A 230 3.31 6.80 -21.11
N SER A 231 3.22 7.26 -22.37
CA SER A 231 2.31 6.70 -23.38
C SER A 231 2.69 5.29 -23.84
N GLU A 232 3.95 4.91 -23.72
CA GLU A 232 4.46 3.55 -23.96
C GLU A 232 4.48 2.70 -22.69
N ASN A 233 3.96 3.24 -21.57
CA ASN A 233 3.94 2.61 -20.26
C ASN A 233 5.35 2.30 -19.69
N ASN A 234 6.37 3.04 -20.12
CA ASN A 234 7.75 2.90 -19.70
C ASN A 234 8.02 3.71 -18.43
N PHE A 235 7.67 3.14 -17.27
CA PHE A 235 7.82 3.81 -15.98
C PHE A 235 9.27 4.15 -15.66
N GLU A 236 10.22 3.24 -15.88
CA GLU A 236 11.61 3.46 -15.47
C GLU A 236 12.24 4.63 -16.23
N LEU A 237 12.00 4.74 -17.55
CA LEU A 237 12.46 5.89 -18.33
C LEU A 237 11.76 7.18 -17.89
N ALA A 238 10.45 7.15 -17.70
CA ALA A 238 9.70 8.33 -17.26
C ALA A 238 10.17 8.83 -15.88
N LYS A 239 10.45 7.90 -14.96
CA LYS A 239 10.99 8.18 -13.63
C LYS A 239 12.38 8.80 -13.73
N ALA A 240 13.30 8.18 -14.47
CA ALA A 240 14.65 8.69 -14.64
C ALA A 240 14.67 10.11 -15.25
N ILE A 241 13.83 10.35 -16.27
CA ILE A 241 13.65 11.68 -16.88
C ILE A 241 13.18 12.71 -15.83
N ALA A 242 12.20 12.36 -15.00
CA ALA A 242 11.67 13.25 -13.96
C ALA A 242 12.70 13.51 -12.85
N GLU A 243 13.45 12.50 -12.40
CA GLU A 243 14.49 12.63 -11.38
C GLU A 243 15.67 13.49 -11.85
N ASN A 244 15.91 13.57 -13.16
CA ASN A 244 16.91 14.45 -13.78
C ASN A 244 16.38 15.86 -14.10
N GLY A 245 15.18 16.23 -13.62
CA GLY A 245 14.71 17.61 -13.64
C GLY A 245 13.96 18.05 -14.89
N ALA A 246 13.51 17.11 -15.74
CA ALA A 246 12.61 17.43 -16.85
C ALA A 246 11.28 18.03 -16.39
N ASP A 247 10.62 18.80 -17.25
CA ASP A 247 9.29 19.35 -16.97
C ASP A 247 8.22 18.23 -16.89
N ILE A 248 7.77 17.95 -15.66
CA ILE A 248 6.73 16.96 -15.37
C ILE A 248 5.30 17.46 -15.63
N PHE A 249 5.13 18.77 -15.87
CA PHE A 249 3.82 19.39 -16.09
C PHE A 249 3.43 19.45 -17.57
N ALA A 250 4.25 18.84 -18.43
CA ALA A 250 4.00 18.75 -19.86
C ALA A 250 2.60 18.16 -20.16
N LYS A 251 1.96 18.72 -21.19
CA LYS A 251 0.69 18.23 -21.73
C LYS A 251 0.86 17.89 -23.20
N SER A 252 0.28 16.77 -23.61
CA SER A 252 0.28 16.37 -25.01
C SER A 252 -0.63 17.26 -25.85
N GLU A 253 -0.63 17.07 -27.17
CA GLU A 253 -1.57 17.73 -28.08
C GLU A 253 -3.03 17.51 -27.70
N SER A 254 -3.39 16.41 -27.03
CA SER A 254 -4.76 16.17 -26.54
C SER A 254 -5.00 16.77 -25.15
N GLY A 255 -4.02 17.44 -24.56
CA GLY A 255 -4.06 17.96 -23.19
C GLY A 255 -3.80 16.89 -22.12
N ALA A 256 -3.39 15.68 -22.50
CA ALA A 256 -3.12 14.60 -21.55
C ALA A 256 -1.76 14.78 -20.86
N THR A 257 -1.71 14.51 -19.57
CA THR A 257 -0.50 14.51 -18.73
C THR A 257 0.04 13.09 -18.55
N VAL A 258 1.21 12.94 -17.92
CA VAL A 258 1.76 11.64 -17.53
C VAL A 258 0.77 10.76 -16.76
N LEU A 259 -0.02 11.35 -15.86
CA LEU A 259 -1.02 10.61 -15.08
C LEU A 259 -2.13 10.01 -15.95
N HIS A 260 -2.52 10.68 -17.04
CA HIS A 260 -3.54 10.13 -17.95
C HIS A 260 -3.05 8.83 -18.60
N TYR A 261 -1.81 8.82 -19.07
CA TYR A 261 -1.23 7.66 -19.74
C TYR A 261 -1.02 6.50 -18.76
N PHE A 262 -0.43 6.74 -17.58
CA PHE A 262 -0.27 5.69 -16.59
C PHE A 262 -1.59 5.19 -16.00
N ALA A 263 -2.60 6.05 -15.88
CA ALA A 263 -3.95 5.65 -15.48
C ALA A 263 -4.63 4.78 -16.54
N ARG A 264 -4.48 5.10 -17.84
CA ARG A 264 -4.95 4.27 -18.96
C ARG A 264 -4.44 2.85 -18.86
N ASP A 265 -3.15 2.69 -18.59
CA ASP A 265 -2.49 1.39 -18.60
C ASP A 265 -2.61 0.66 -17.26
N GLY A 266 -2.96 1.38 -16.19
CA GLY A 266 -3.09 0.85 -14.84
C GLY A 266 -1.74 0.64 -14.16
N ASN A 267 -0.72 1.42 -14.53
CA ASN A 267 0.62 1.30 -13.99
C ASN A 267 0.68 1.88 -12.58
N LEU A 268 0.37 1.05 -11.60
CA LEU A 268 0.31 1.45 -10.20
C LEU A 268 1.66 1.95 -9.65
N PRO A 269 2.83 1.35 -9.95
CA PRO A 269 4.13 1.93 -9.58
C PRO A 269 4.31 3.36 -10.08
N ALA A 270 3.99 3.63 -11.35
CA ALA A 270 4.10 4.96 -11.91
C ALA A 270 3.12 5.96 -11.27
N LEU A 271 1.86 5.56 -11.07
CA LEU A 271 0.88 6.39 -10.38
C LEU A 271 1.34 6.72 -8.95
N LYS A 272 1.88 5.73 -8.21
CA LYS A 272 2.44 5.96 -6.87
C LYS A 272 3.58 6.96 -6.88
N TYR A 273 4.45 6.91 -7.87
CA TYR A 273 5.54 7.87 -7.98
C TYR A 273 5.02 9.28 -8.32
N PHE A 274 4.31 9.43 -9.44
CA PHE A 274 3.91 10.75 -9.94
C PHE A 274 2.84 11.44 -9.09
N CYS A 275 1.88 10.72 -8.49
CA CYS A 275 0.86 11.33 -7.63
C CYS A 275 1.44 11.93 -6.34
N ASN A 276 2.61 11.46 -5.90
CA ASN A 276 3.28 11.97 -4.70
C ASN A 276 4.24 13.13 -5.00
N ILE A 277 4.40 13.55 -6.26
CA ILE A 277 5.21 14.72 -6.60
C ILE A 277 4.43 15.99 -6.27
N LYS A 278 5.05 16.86 -5.47
CA LYS A 278 4.45 18.13 -5.03
C LYS A 278 3.98 18.97 -6.23
N GLY A 279 2.73 19.39 -6.19
CA GLY A 279 2.14 20.30 -7.18
C GLY A 279 1.59 19.62 -8.44
N ILE A 280 1.69 18.29 -8.58
CA ILE A 280 0.98 17.58 -9.64
C ILE A 280 -0.54 17.67 -9.43
N ASP A 281 -1.25 18.08 -10.49
CA ASP A 281 -2.70 18.16 -10.52
C ASP A 281 -3.31 16.79 -10.84
N LEU A 282 -3.83 16.10 -9.82
CA LEU A 282 -4.49 14.81 -9.95
C LEU A 282 -5.81 14.87 -10.73
N ASN A 283 -6.41 16.08 -10.84
CA ASN A 283 -7.65 16.33 -11.57
C ASN A 283 -7.41 16.98 -12.93
N SER A 284 -6.17 17.01 -13.42
CA SER A 284 -5.84 17.65 -14.69
C SER A 284 -6.78 17.17 -15.80
N ARG A 285 -7.31 18.11 -16.56
CA ARG A 285 -8.29 17.87 -17.62
C ARG A 285 -7.62 17.91 -18.98
N ASN A 286 -7.85 16.89 -19.79
CA ASN A 286 -7.48 16.90 -21.20
C ASN A 286 -8.46 17.75 -22.03
N LYS A 287 -8.28 17.83 -23.36
CA LYS A 287 -9.13 18.63 -24.26
C LYS A 287 -10.59 18.17 -24.32
N THR A 288 -10.92 16.97 -23.86
CA THR A 288 -12.29 16.45 -23.73
C THR A 288 -12.78 16.45 -22.28
N ASP A 289 -12.08 17.15 -21.40
CA ASP A 289 -12.37 17.27 -19.98
C ASP A 289 -12.30 15.96 -19.19
N ASN A 290 -11.66 14.93 -19.77
CA ASN A 290 -11.38 13.70 -19.05
C ASN A 290 -10.19 13.92 -18.11
N THR A 291 -10.31 13.38 -16.91
CA THR A 291 -9.27 13.33 -15.87
C THR A 291 -8.50 12.00 -15.93
N PRO A 292 -7.37 11.83 -15.22
CA PRO A 292 -6.72 10.52 -15.10
C PRO A 292 -7.67 9.42 -14.61
N LEU A 293 -8.60 9.74 -13.71
CA LEU A 293 -9.60 8.78 -13.22
C LEU A 293 -10.56 8.30 -14.32
N HIS A 294 -10.92 9.16 -15.29
CA HIS A 294 -11.70 8.73 -16.46
C HIS A 294 -10.92 7.72 -17.31
N PHE A 295 -9.62 7.93 -17.50
CA PHE A 295 -8.76 7.05 -18.27
C PHE A 295 -8.63 5.67 -17.59
N ALA A 296 -8.42 5.63 -16.28
CA ALA A 296 -8.40 4.37 -15.52
C ALA A 296 -9.74 3.63 -15.57
N ALA A 297 -10.86 4.35 -15.39
CA ALA A 297 -12.20 3.78 -15.40
C ALA A 297 -12.56 3.20 -16.79
N TRP A 298 -12.28 3.95 -17.87
CA TRP A 298 -12.55 3.51 -19.25
C TRP A 298 -11.75 2.26 -19.61
N ASN A 299 -10.50 2.16 -19.16
CA ASN A 299 -9.63 1.01 -19.44
C ASN A 299 -9.76 -0.12 -18.40
N ASN A 300 -10.77 -0.05 -17.53
CA ASN A 300 -11.07 -1.03 -16.49
C ASN A 300 -9.87 -1.38 -15.60
N LYS A 301 -9.12 -0.35 -15.16
CA LYS A 301 -7.94 -0.50 -14.30
C LYS A 301 -8.35 -0.31 -12.84
N LEU A 302 -8.84 -1.38 -12.21
CA LEU A 302 -9.42 -1.31 -10.85
C LEU A 302 -8.44 -0.73 -9.83
N GLU A 303 -7.22 -1.26 -9.76
CA GLU A 303 -6.21 -0.83 -8.78
C GLU A 303 -5.79 0.63 -8.98
N ALA A 304 -5.77 1.10 -10.23
CA ALA A 304 -5.50 2.50 -10.54
C ALA A 304 -6.67 3.40 -10.14
N VAL A 305 -7.92 2.96 -10.34
CA VAL A 305 -9.11 3.67 -9.86
C VAL A 305 -9.11 3.76 -8.34
N GLU A 306 -8.87 2.65 -7.65
CA GLU A 306 -8.82 2.60 -6.19
C GLU A 306 -7.74 3.52 -5.64
N TYR A 307 -6.55 3.49 -6.24
CA TYR A 307 -5.43 4.33 -5.84
C TYR A 307 -5.71 5.81 -6.06
N LEU A 308 -6.14 6.21 -7.27
CA LEU A 308 -6.46 7.61 -7.57
C LEU A 308 -7.60 8.13 -6.68
N ALA A 309 -8.67 7.36 -6.48
CA ALA A 309 -9.79 7.75 -5.63
C ALA A 309 -9.49 7.66 -4.13
N SER A 310 -8.28 7.25 -3.73
CA SER A 310 -7.84 7.29 -2.34
C SER A 310 -7.38 8.68 -1.89
N PHE A 311 -7.06 9.56 -2.84
CA PHE A 311 -6.64 10.93 -2.59
C PHE A 311 -7.87 11.82 -2.32
N PRO A 312 -7.95 12.53 -1.17
CA PRO A 312 -9.08 13.38 -0.82
C PRO A 312 -9.39 14.49 -1.83
N GLU A 313 -8.38 15.01 -2.52
CA GLU A 313 -8.48 16.09 -3.50
C GLU A 313 -8.99 15.63 -4.87
N VAL A 314 -9.06 14.33 -5.14
CA VAL A 314 -9.52 13.80 -6.44
C VAL A 314 -11.04 13.92 -6.55
N ASP A 315 -11.50 14.62 -7.59
CA ASP A 315 -12.91 14.73 -7.92
C ASP A 315 -13.40 13.47 -8.63
N ILE A 316 -13.89 12.52 -7.83
CA ILE A 316 -14.47 11.26 -8.31
C ILE A 316 -15.74 11.47 -9.18
N ASN A 317 -16.36 12.64 -9.09
CA ASN A 317 -17.60 12.99 -9.81
C ASN A 317 -17.35 13.93 -10.99
N ALA A 318 -16.07 14.19 -11.34
CA ALA A 318 -15.70 15.06 -12.43
C ALA A 318 -16.45 14.66 -13.71
N LYS A 319 -17.20 15.59 -14.32
CA LYS A 319 -17.91 15.34 -15.58
C LYS A 319 -17.08 15.82 -16.75
N ASN A 320 -16.88 14.99 -17.77
CA ASN A 320 -16.20 15.39 -19.00
C ASN A 320 -17.13 16.22 -19.93
N LYS A 321 -16.68 16.55 -21.15
CA LYS A 321 -17.49 17.33 -22.12
C LYS A 321 -18.79 16.66 -22.56
N GLU A 322 -18.91 15.34 -22.40
CA GLU A 322 -20.14 14.58 -22.66
C GLU A 322 -21.06 14.49 -21.43
N GLY A 323 -20.70 15.16 -20.32
CA GLY A 323 -21.45 15.11 -19.06
C GLY A 323 -21.29 13.80 -18.31
N LYS A 324 -20.35 12.94 -18.72
CA LYS A 324 -20.11 11.62 -18.14
C LYS A 324 -19.01 11.69 -17.10
N SER A 325 -19.26 11.08 -15.94
CA SER A 325 -18.25 10.86 -14.89
C SER A 325 -17.40 9.61 -15.17
N PRO A 326 -16.31 9.36 -14.42
CA PRO A 326 -15.58 8.09 -14.51
C PRO A 326 -16.48 6.87 -14.32
N PHE A 327 -17.51 6.98 -13.47
CA PHE A 327 -18.51 5.92 -13.26
C PHE A 327 -19.25 5.54 -14.56
N LYS A 328 -19.66 6.52 -15.37
CA LYS A 328 -20.31 6.25 -16.68
C LYS A 328 -19.35 5.70 -17.74
N TYR A 329 -18.05 5.88 -17.57
CA TYR A 329 -17.04 5.45 -18.54
C TYR A 329 -16.56 4.02 -18.37
N THR A 330 -16.75 3.42 -17.19
CA THR A 330 -16.38 2.03 -16.96
C THR A 330 -17.48 1.04 -17.37
N ARG A 331 -17.06 -0.14 -17.86
CA ARG A 331 -17.95 -1.29 -18.05
C ARG A 331 -17.79 -2.34 -16.95
N SER A 332 -16.82 -2.18 -16.05
CA SER A 332 -16.56 -3.08 -14.94
C SER A 332 -17.55 -2.85 -13.79
N GLU A 333 -18.25 -3.91 -13.37
CA GLU A 333 -19.15 -3.85 -12.21
C GLU A 333 -18.37 -3.62 -10.90
N GLU A 334 -17.15 -4.14 -10.79
CA GLU A 334 -16.31 -3.94 -9.60
C GLU A 334 -15.95 -2.45 -9.42
N ILE A 335 -15.53 -1.80 -10.51
CA ILE A 335 -15.22 -0.36 -10.50
C ILE A 335 -16.48 0.46 -10.18
N LYS A 336 -17.64 0.08 -10.71
CA LYS A 336 -18.91 0.74 -10.38
C LYS A 336 -19.25 0.60 -8.90
N LEU A 337 -19.12 -0.60 -8.34
CA LEU A 337 -19.38 -0.86 -6.92
C LEU A 337 -18.43 -0.04 -6.03
N PHE A 338 -17.15 -0.01 -6.37
CA PHE A 338 -16.16 0.79 -5.66
C PHE A 338 -16.48 2.29 -5.73
N LEU A 339 -16.71 2.85 -6.92
CA LEU A 339 -17.01 4.28 -7.07
C LEU A 339 -18.32 4.66 -6.36
N ARG A 340 -19.36 3.80 -6.39
CA ARG A 340 -20.57 3.99 -5.57
C ARG A 340 -20.27 4.01 -4.08
N SER A 341 -19.42 3.11 -3.60
CA SER A 341 -19.02 3.08 -2.19
C SER A 341 -18.30 4.35 -1.75
N LYS A 342 -17.68 5.08 -2.68
CA LYS A 342 -17.04 6.38 -2.46
C LYS A 342 -18.00 7.57 -2.62
N GLY A 343 -19.29 7.33 -2.87
CA GLY A 343 -20.28 8.39 -3.05
C GLY A 343 -20.29 8.97 -4.47
N CYS A 344 -19.79 8.24 -5.47
CA CYS A 344 -19.98 8.63 -6.86
C CYS A 344 -21.45 8.40 -7.27
N ILE A 345 -22.10 9.47 -7.72
CA ILE A 345 -23.53 9.50 -8.08
C ILE A 345 -23.63 9.91 -9.54
N ASP A 346 -24.48 9.20 -10.30
CA ASP A 346 -24.75 9.52 -11.70
C ASP A 346 -25.68 10.72 -11.89
#